data_AF-A0A929B056-F1
#
_entry.id   AF-A0A929B056-F1
#
_cell.length_a   1.000
_cell.length_b   1.000
_cell.length_c   1.000
_cell.angle_alpha   90.00
_cell.angle_beta   90.00
_cell.angle_gamma   90.00
#
_symmetry.space_group_name_H-M   'P 1'
#
loop_
_entity.id
_entity.type
_entity.pdbx_description
1 polymer ?
#
loop_
_entity_poly.entity_id
_entity_poly.type
_entity_poly.pdbx_seq_one_letter_code
_entity_poly.pdbx_strand_id
1 'polypeptide(L)'
;MFEDDYGVDGIIDFRIIYSATYKEGDAPDIFVVTAKQGHDSIADFEQGVDRIGLPQGITFSQLSFIDKQILYEGHTLAILTGIETATLNANDFIQL
;
A
#
# COMPACT_ATOMS: atom_id res chain seq x y z
N MET A 1 9.60 -21.02 -10.92
CA MET A 1 8.26 -21.34 -11.47
C MET A 1 7.31 -20.78 -10.44
N PHE A 2 6.84 -19.56 -10.68
CA PHE A 2 5.82 -18.94 -9.84
C PHE A 2 4.49 -19.43 -10.39
N GLU A 3 3.66 -20.02 -9.54
CA GLU A 3 2.37 -20.55 -9.98
C GLU A 3 1.42 -19.40 -10.22
N ASP A 4 0.97 -19.32 -11.47
CA ASP A 4 -0.17 -18.52 -11.89
C ASP A 4 -1.46 -19.22 -11.40
N ASP A 5 -1.77 -19.09 -10.11
CA ASP A 5 -3.08 -19.54 -9.61
C ASP A 5 -4.13 -18.47 -9.97
N TYR A 6 -4.74 -18.68 -11.14
CA TYR A 6 -5.92 -17.98 -11.60
C TYR A 6 -7.14 -18.51 -10.82
N GLY A 7 -7.66 -17.71 -9.90
CA GLY A 7 -9.03 -17.86 -9.41
C GLY A 7 -10.00 -17.95 -10.59
N VAL A 8 -11.15 -18.60 -10.40
CA VAL A 8 -12.10 -19.02 -11.46
C VAL A 8 -12.73 -17.90 -12.31
N ASP A 9 -12.35 -16.63 -12.12
CA ASP A 9 -12.65 -15.45 -12.94
C ASP A 9 -11.40 -14.80 -13.59
N GLY A 10 -10.23 -15.39 -13.41
CA GLY A 10 -8.95 -14.89 -13.92
C GLY A 10 -8.32 -13.79 -13.07
N ILE A 11 -8.85 -13.50 -11.88
CA ILE A 11 -8.28 -12.50 -10.97
C ILE A 11 -7.27 -13.19 -10.05
N ILE A 12 -6.03 -12.70 -10.08
CA ILE A 12 -5.07 -12.95 -9.01
C ILE A 12 -5.57 -12.15 -7.80
N ASP A 13 -6.28 -12.79 -6.88
CA ASP A 13 -6.78 -12.18 -5.65
C ASP A 13 -5.68 -11.90 -4.60
N PHE A 14 -4.41 -12.00 -5.00
CA PHE A 14 -3.26 -11.67 -4.18
C PHE A 14 -2.27 -10.82 -4.97
N ARG A 15 -2.63 -9.56 -5.21
CA ARG A 15 -1.67 -8.58 -5.73
C ARG A 15 -0.70 -8.23 -4.60
N ILE A 16 0.33 -9.07 -4.45
CA ILE A 16 1.54 -8.69 -3.72
C ILE A 16 2.11 -7.50 -4.50
N ILE A 17 1.95 -6.27 -3.99
CA ILE A 17 2.79 -5.17 -4.43
C ILE A 17 4.19 -5.50 -3.92
N TYR A 18 4.97 -6.19 -4.75
CA TYR A 18 6.42 -6.07 -4.66
C TYR A 18 6.70 -4.61 -5.02
N SER A 19 6.90 -3.75 -4.01
CA SER A 19 7.62 -2.51 -4.23
C SER A 19 8.92 -2.89 -4.94
N ALA A 20 9.26 -2.14 -5.98
CA ALA A 20 10.44 -2.40 -6.80
C ALA A 20 11.67 -2.57 -5.89
N THR A 21 12.16 -3.80 -5.78
CA THR A 21 13.21 -4.18 -4.84
C THR A 21 14.56 -3.63 -5.26
N TYR A 22 15.26 -2.92 -4.37
CA TYR A 22 16.70 -3.13 -4.20
C TYR A 22 17.16 -2.84 -2.76
N LYS A 23 17.28 -3.90 -1.97
CA LYS A 23 17.95 -3.90 -0.66
C LYS A 23 19.45 -3.69 -0.86
N GLU A 24 19.91 -2.45 -0.76
CA GLU A 24 21.26 -2.10 -0.35
C GLU A 24 21.22 -0.95 0.69
N GLY A 25 20.78 -1.29 1.91
CA GLY A 25 20.96 -0.50 3.13
C GLY A 25 19.97 0.66 3.34
N ASP A 26 19.22 0.62 4.45
CA ASP A 26 18.46 1.71 5.10
C ASP A 26 17.74 2.76 4.22
N ALA A 27 17.57 2.49 2.93
CA ALA A 27 17.00 3.41 1.98
C ALA A 27 15.47 3.34 2.13
N PRO A 28 14.80 4.47 2.39
CA PRO A 28 13.35 4.53 2.47
C PRO A 28 12.67 3.90 1.25
N ASP A 29 11.79 2.93 1.48
CA ASP A 29 10.94 2.39 0.41
C ASP A 29 9.73 3.30 0.18
N ILE A 30 9.28 3.42 -1.07
CA ILE A 30 8.07 4.16 -1.44
C ILE A 30 7.02 3.20 -2.00
N PHE A 31 5.94 3.01 -1.25
CA PHE A 31 4.80 2.17 -1.63
C PHE A 31 3.72 3.01 -2.31
N VAL A 32 3.58 2.91 -3.63
CA VAL A 32 2.59 3.70 -4.37
C VAL A 32 1.23 3.02 -4.36
N VAL A 33 0.22 3.68 -3.78
CA VAL A 33 -1.15 3.15 -3.68
C VAL A 33 -2.03 3.71 -4.79
N THR A 34 -2.88 2.88 -5.39
CA THR A 34 -3.80 3.34 -6.44
C THR A 34 -5.19 2.73 -6.26
N ALA A 35 -6.24 3.52 -6.54
CA ALA A 35 -7.60 3.00 -6.60
C ALA A 35 -7.77 2.12 -7.84
N LYS A 36 -7.37 0.85 -7.76
CA LYS A 36 -7.60 -0.16 -8.80
C LYS A 36 -8.43 -1.30 -8.20
N GLN A 37 -9.03 -2.12 -9.06
CA GLN A 37 -9.71 -3.34 -8.61
C GLN A 37 -8.67 -4.33 -8.07
N GLY A 38 -8.88 -4.79 -6.84
CA GLY A 38 -7.95 -5.63 -6.08
C GLY A 38 -7.46 -4.94 -4.80
N HIS A 39 -7.17 -5.72 -3.75
CA HIS A 39 -6.63 -5.20 -2.49
C HIS A 39 -5.10 -5.32 -2.52
N ASP A 40 -4.41 -4.18 -2.43
CA ASP A 40 -2.96 -4.15 -2.31
C ASP A 40 -2.56 -4.33 -0.84
N SER A 41 -1.76 -5.35 -0.52
CA SER A 41 -1.26 -5.58 0.84
C SER A 41 0.21 -5.18 0.96
N ILE A 42 0.54 -4.38 1.98
CA ILE A 42 1.90 -3.96 2.30
C ILE A 42 2.29 -4.63 3.63
N ALA A 43 3.27 -5.52 3.57
CA ALA A 43 3.60 -6.40 4.71
C ALA A 43 4.75 -5.90 5.58
N ASP A 44 5.69 -5.17 4.99
CA ASP A 44 6.99 -4.83 5.56
C ASP A 44 7.20 -3.32 5.73
N PHE A 45 6.10 -2.54 5.79
CA PHE A 45 6.17 -1.09 6.03
C PHE A 45 6.84 -0.75 7.37
N GLU A 46 7.97 -0.06 7.32
CA GLU A 46 8.70 0.45 8.47
C GLU A 46 8.36 1.93 8.71
N GLN A 47 7.53 2.19 9.72
CA GLN A 47 7.12 3.56 10.04
C GLN A 47 8.31 4.45 10.41
N GLY A 48 8.34 5.66 9.85
CA GLY A 48 9.43 6.62 10.03
C GLY A 48 10.58 6.46 9.05
N VAL A 49 10.78 5.26 8.49
CA VAL A 49 11.76 4.99 7.42
C VAL A 49 11.06 5.06 6.07
N ASP A 50 10.03 4.24 5.85
CA ASP A 50 9.32 4.12 4.59
C ASP A 50 8.27 5.21 4.37
N ARG A 51 7.79 5.32 3.14
CA ARG A 51 6.74 6.28 2.75
C ARG A 51 5.69 5.62 1.86
N ILE A 52 4.47 6.11 1.96
CA ILE A 52 3.35 5.74 1.09
C ILE A 52 3.18 6.84 0.03
N GLY A 53 3.38 6.47 -1.22
CA GLY A 53 3.24 7.35 -2.37
C GLY A 53 1.78 7.53 -2.77
N LEU A 54 1.31 8.78 -2.79
CA LEU A 54 -0.01 9.15 -3.26
C LEU A 54 0.07 9.67 -4.70
N PRO A 55 -0.67 9.08 -5.66
CA PRO A 55 -0.72 9.55 -7.02
C PRO A 55 -1.45 10.89 -7.13
N GLN A 56 -1.33 11.56 -8.29
CA GLN A 56 -2.03 12.82 -8.53
C GLN A 56 -3.55 12.69 -8.30
N GLY A 57 -4.10 13.65 -7.57
CA GLY A 57 -5.54 13.72 -7.25
C GLY A 57 -5.94 13.03 -5.95
N ILE A 58 -5.01 12.31 -5.29
CA ILE A 58 -5.21 11.74 -3.95
C ILE A 58 -4.28 12.46 -2.99
N THR A 59 -4.86 13.02 -1.92
CA THR A 59 -4.12 13.72 -0.86
C THR A 59 -4.38 13.06 0.50
N PHE A 60 -3.44 13.22 1.44
CA PHE A 60 -3.54 12.62 2.78
C PHE A 60 -4.85 13.00 3.50
N SER A 61 -5.33 14.24 3.33
CA SER A 61 -6.57 14.71 3.96
C SER A 61 -7.85 14.06 3.43
N GLN A 62 -7.78 13.40 2.26
CA GLN A 62 -8.89 12.64 1.69
C GLN A 62 -8.88 11.17 2.14
N LEU A 63 -7.82 10.73 2.82
CA LEU A 63 -7.71 9.36 3.28
C LEU A 63 -8.52 9.14 4.56
N SER A 64 -9.04 7.93 4.70
CA SER A 64 -9.64 7.43 5.93
C SER A 64 -8.92 6.15 6.34
N PHE A 65 -8.88 5.89 7.65
CA PHE A 65 -8.12 4.78 8.23
C PHE A 65 -9.04 3.94 9.09
N ILE A 66 -9.10 2.63 8.83
CA ILE A 66 -9.89 1.66 9.60
C ILE A 66 -9.03 0.42 9.82
N ASP A 67 -8.71 0.13 11.08
CA ASP A 67 -7.81 -0.96 11.49
C ASP A 67 -6.46 -0.88 10.73
N LYS A 68 -6.30 -1.77 9.75
CA LYS A 68 -5.11 -1.91 8.90
C LYS A 68 -5.31 -1.35 7.49
N GLN A 69 -6.47 -0.77 7.20
CA GLN A 69 -6.86 -0.35 5.86
C GLN A 69 -6.71 1.16 5.69
N ILE A 70 -6.14 1.54 4.54
CA ILE A 70 -6.14 2.90 4.02
C ILE A 70 -7.24 2.99 2.98
N LEU A 71 -8.16 3.92 3.16
CA LEU A 71 -9.31 4.10 2.29
C LEU A 71 -9.31 5.48 1.62
N TYR A 72 -9.86 5.53 0.42
CA TYR A 72 -10.13 6.76 -0.32
C TYR A 72 -11.54 6.68 -0.91
N GLU A 73 -12.39 7.64 -0.55
CA GLU A 73 -13.81 7.69 -0.97
C GLU A 73 -14.57 6.36 -0.73
N GLY A 74 -14.24 5.66 0.37
CA GLY A 74 -14.86 4.38 0.73
C GLY A 74 -14.27 3.14 0.04
N HIS A 75 -13.26 3.30 -0.81
CA HIS A 75 -12.53 2.21 -1.44
C HIS A 75 -11.22 1.94 -0.71
N THR A 76 -10.91 0.67 -0.42
CA THR A 76 -9.63 0.27 0.15
C THR A 76 -8.52 0.46 -0.89
N LEU A 77 -7.56 1.32 -0.58
CA LEU A 77 -6.36 1.55 -1.39
C LEU A 77 -5.24 0.57 -1.02
N ALA A 78 -5.07 0.29 0.27
CA ALA A 78 -4.04 -0.61 0.76
C ALA A 78 -4.39 -1.19 2.13
N ILE A 79 -3.81 -2.35 2.45
CA ILE A 79 -3.89 -3.01 3.75
C ILE A 79 -2.48 -3.18 4.30
N LEU A 80 -2.18 -2.53 5.44
CA LEU A 80 -0.91 -2.67 6.15
C LEU A 80 -0.99 -3.87 7.09
N THR A 81 -0.32 -4.98 6.77
CA THR A 81 -0.43 -6.18 7.63
C THR A 81 0.50 -6.13 8.84
N GLY A 82 1.62 -5.39 8.75
CA GLY A 82 2.64 -5.27 9.78
C GLY A 82 2.42 -4.17 10.85
N ILE A 83 1.60 -3.15 10.57
CA ILE A 83 1.31 -2.06 11.52
C ILE A 83 -0.17 -1.66 11.51
N GLU A 84 -0.65 -1.02 12.58
CA GLU A 84 -1.99 -0.43 12.63
C GLU A 84 -2.00 0.93 11.92
N THR A 85 -2.98 1.20 11.07
CA THR A 85 -3.05 2.48 10.34
C THR A 85 -3.30 3.67 11.26
N ALA A 86 -3.81 3.44 12.48
CA ALA A 86 -3.99 4.47 13.49
C ALA A 86 -2.66 5.11 13.96
N THR A 87 -1.51 4.48 13.73
CA THR A 87 -0.21 5.07 14.07
C THR A 87 0.31 6.02 12.98
N LEU A 88 -0.24 5.94 11.76
CA LEU A 88 0.22 6.73 10.63
C LEU A 88 -0.07 8.22 10.81
N ASN A 89 0.83 9.05 10.28
CA ASN A 89 0.66 10.49 10.22
C ASN A 89 1.08 11.02 8.85
N ALA A 90 0.89 12.33 8.61
CA ALA A 90 1.16 12.94 7.32
C ALA A 90 2.62 12.77 6.83
N ASN A 91 3.60 12.58 7.74
CA ASN A 91 4.99 12.35 7.35
C ASN A 91 5.24 10.97 6.76
N ASP A 92 4.34 10.01 6.98
CA ASP A 92 4.42 8.66 6.41
C ASP A 92 3.97 8.64 4.93
N PHE A 93 3.55 9.78 4.38
CA PHE A 93 3.03 9.91 3.02
C PHE A 93 3.84 10.91 2.19
N ILE A 94 3.92 10.67 0.89
CA ILE A 94 4.54 11.58 -0.08
C ILE A 94 3.63 11.74 -1.31
N GLN A 95 3.48 12.98 -1.78
CA GLN A 95 2.82 13.27 -3.04
C GLN A 95 3.79 12.99 -4.20
N LEU A 96 3.33 12.21 -5.18
CA LEU A 96 4.03 11.99 -6.45
C LEU A 96 3.52 12.91 -7.57
#